data_AF-A0AAD0T6K9-F1
#
_entry.id   AF-A0AAD0T6K9-F1
#
_cell.length_a   1.000
_cell.length_b   1.000
_cell.length_c   1.000
_cell.angle_alpha   90.00
_cell.angle_beta   90.00
_cell.angle_gamma   90.00
#
_symmetry.space_group_name_H-M   'P 1'
#
loop_
_entity.id
_entity.type
_entity.pdbx_description
1 polymer ?
#
loop_
_entity_poly.entity_id
_entity_poly.type
_entity_poly.pdbx_seq_one_letter_code
_entity_poly.pdbx_strand_id
1 'polypeptide(L)'
;MDKTNSPHIGQEPLGLIDQVVKDLTDNLKSYRNIKIGVRLISDKSGVSERTIYRLLAKENKPTYQTLLKLYRAIYNTNNDTLLLSLVPKVIKNEINKCNPNRASEGIQFHENIETQMLYDRTFAEIYILAACSPITNELIQYRYGMSGMLTLEKMLDMKALRQTKAGLYTLGENQTNFSAKTLKRLGMSLIEKYSKPQDAEDYGNNIIGFYAEGLSDEAYNRWLEVDAKAFEEKIKIANESKSKGTKRSFTFMVTDTLNEK
;
A
#
# COMPACT_ATOMS: atom_id res chain seq x y z
N MET A 1 -5.53 12.17 57.87
CA MET A 1 -6.79 12.39 57.12
C MET A 1 -6.45 12.30 55.66
N ASP A 2 -7.25 11.51 54.97
CA ASP A 2 -6.95 10.84 53.71
C ASP A 2 -7.92 11.37 52.64
N LYS A 3 -7.53 11.22 51.36
CA LYS A 3 -8.34 11.41 50.13
C LYS A 3 -8.56 12.89 49.69
N THR A 4 -8.34 13.30 48.43
CA THR A 4 -8.50 12.61 47.15
C THR A 4 -7.53 13.15 46.09
N ASN A 5 -6.53 12.35 45.73
CA ASN A 5 -5.95 12.38 44.40
C ASN A 5 -6.94 11.65 43.49
N SER A 6 -7.64 12.38 42.61
CA SER A 6 -8.39 11.77 41.53
C SER A 6 -7.41 11.13 40.54
N PRO A 7 -7.48 9.82 40.28
CA PRO A 7 -6.63 9.19 39.29
C PRO A 7 -7.06 9.68 37.91
N HIS A 8 -6.11 10.18 37.12
CA HIS A 8 -6.26 10.25 35.68
C HIS A 8 -6.53 8.83 35.18
N ILE A 9 -7.80 8.55 34.87
CA ILE A 9 -8.23 7.32 34.22
C ILE A 9 -7.52 7.29 32.87
N GLY A 10 -6.45 6.49 32.79
CA GLY A 10 -5.85 6.11 31.52
C GLY A 10 -6.92 5.38 30.72
N GLN A 11 -7.46 6.05 29.71
CA GLN A 11 -8.33 5.40 28.73
C GLN A 11 -7.52 4.27 28.09
N GLU A 12 -8.03 3.04 28.17
CA GLU A 12 -7.48 1.92 27.41
C GLU A 12 -7.37 2.32 25.93
N PRO A 13 -6.27 1.96 25.24
CA PRO A 13 -6.13 2.29 23.84
C PRO A 13 -7.27 1.63 23.05
N LEU A 14 -8.09 2.46 22.38
CA LEU A 14 -9.19 1.99 21.53
C LEU A 14 -8.66 1.01 20.48
N GLY A 15 -9.44 -0.04 20.20
CA GLY A 15 -9.20 -0.92 19.06
C GLY A 15 -9.25 -0.16 17.74
N LEU A 16 -8.64 -0.72 16.69
CA LEU A 16 -8.55 -0.06 15.37
C LEU A 16 -9.90 0.44 14.86
N ILE A 17 -10.92 -0.42 14.90
CA ILE A 17 -12.26 -0.11 14.39
C ILE A 17 -12.89 1.01 15.23
N ASP A 18 -12.80 0.91 16.56
CA ASP A 18 -13.38 1.91 17.47
C ASP A 18 -12.71 3.27 17.32
N GLN A 19 -11.40 3.31 17.12
CA GLN A 19 -10.68 4.55 16.85
C GLN A 19 -11.15 5.20 15.54
N VAL A 20 -11.29 4.42 14.46
CA VAL A 20 -11.74 4.93 13.16
C VAL A 20 -13.18 5.47 13.25
N VAL A 21 -14.07 4.76 13.93
CA VAL A 21 -15.46 5.23 14.13
C VAL A 21 -15.47 6.52 14.94
N LYS A 22 -14.70 6.59 16.02
CA LYS A 22 -14.59 7.80 16.85
C LYS A 22 -14.10 8.98 16.01
N ASP A 23 -13.00 8.83 15.28
CA ASP A 23 -12.40 9.92 14.50
C ASP A 23 -13.30 10.38 13.36
N LEU A 24 -13.96 9.45 12.65
CA LEU A 24 -14.96 9.79 11.64
C LEU A 24 -16.16 10.51 12.25
N THR A 25 -16.67 10.04 13.38
CA THR A 25 -17.81 10.67 14.07
C THR A 25 -17.45 12.07 14.54
N ASP A 26 -16.26 12.26 15.11
CA ASP A 26 -15.76 13.55 15.55
C ASP A 26 -15.57 14.53 14.38
N ASN A 27 -15.04 14.05 13.23
CA ASN A 27 -14.95 14.87 12.02
C ASN A 27 -16.35 15.24 11.47
N LEU A 28 -17.28 14.29 11.47
CA LEU A 28 -18.63 14.47 10.93
C LEU A 28 -19.47 15.49 11.72
N LYS A 29 -19.16 15.72 13.00
CA LYS A 29 -19.81 16.77 13.83
C LYS A 29 -19.58 18.18 13.29
N SER A 30 -18.53 18.40 12.49
CA SER A 30 -18.26 19.72 11.87
C SER A 30 -19.20 20.05 10.71
N TYR A 31 -20.00 19.09 10.23
CA TYR A 31 -20.94 19.29 9.13
C TYR A 31 -22.38 19.44 9.62
N ARG A 32 -23.20 20.13 8.82
CA ARG A 32 -24.62 20.39 9.12
C ARG A 32 -25.43 19.12 9.39
N ASN A 33 -25.14 18.04 8.67
CA ASN A 33 -25.68 16.72 8.97
C ASN A 33 -24.72 15.62 8.48
N ILE A 34 -24.92 14.41 8.99
CA ILE A 34 -24.06 13.25 8.69
C ILE A 34 -24.04 12.93 7.20
N LYS A 35 -25.19 13.00 6.51
CA LYS A 35 -25.28 12.66 5.08
C LYS A 35 -24.42 13.58 4.21
N ILE A 36 -24.42 14.89 4.50
CA ILE A 36 -23.57 15.88 3.81
C ILE A 36 -22.10 15.61 4.12
N GLY A 37 -21.76 15.38 5.40
CA GLY A 37 -20.40 15.09 5.80
C GLY A 37 -19.84 13.83 5.14
N VAL A 38 -20.61 12.74 5.09
CA VAL A 38 -20.22 11.48 4.42
C VAL A 38 -19.98 11.69 2.93
N ARG A 39 -20.87 12.42 2.25
CA ARG A 39 -20.68 12.75 0.82
C ARG A 39 -19.40 13.55 0.59
N LEU A 40 -19.14 14.59 1.39
CA LEU A 40 -17.94 15.42 1.25
C LEU A 40 -16.65 14.66 1.57
N ILE A 41 -16.66 13.79 2.57
CA ILE A 41 -15.51 12.92 2.88
C ILE A 41 -15.30 11.90 1.76
N SER A 42 -16.38 11.32 1.22
CA SER A 42 -16.31 10.39 0.09
C SER A 42 -15.65 11.06 -1.12
N ASP A 43 -16.12 12.24 -1.49
CA ASP A 43 -15.59 13.02 -2.61
C ASP A 43 -14.11 13.39 -2.40
N LYS A 44 -13.72 13.80 -1.18
CA LYS A 44 -12.33 14.18 -0.87
C LYS A 44 -11.36 13.01 -0.76
N SER A 45 -11.83 11.87 -0.24
CA SER A 45 -10.97 10.71 0.03
C SER A 45 -10.95 9.69 -1.12
N GLY A 46 -11.92 9.75 -2.03
CA GLY A 46 -12.14 8.69 -3.02
C GLY A 46 -12.59 7.36 -2.40
N VAL A 47 -13.06 7.36 -1.15
CA VAL A 47 -13.65 6.19 -0.47
C VAL A 47 -15.16 6.27 -0.57
N SER A 48 -15.80 5.23 -1.11
CA SER A 48 -17.26 5.27 -1.36
C SER A 48 -18.09 5.54 -0.10
N GLU A 49 -19.19 6.27 -0.24
CA GLU A 49 -20.16 6.51 0.84
C GLU A 49 -20.59 5.20 1.53
N ARG A 50 -20.81 4.13 0.74
CA ARG A 50 -21.14 2.79 1.25
C ARG A 50 -20.07 2.26 2.20
N THR A 51 -18.79 2.43 1.86
CA THR A 51 -17.67 2.02 2.72
C THR A 51 -17.64 2.85 4.00
N ILE A 52 -17.87 4.16 3.92
CA ILE A 52 -17.90 5.04 5.10
C ILE A 52 -19.03 4.66 6.05
N TYR A 53 -20.25 4.41 5.53
CA TYR A 53 -21.37 3.94 6.35
C TYR A 53 -21.09 2.61 7.04
N ARG A 54 -20.47 1.65 6.33
CA ARG A 54 -20.06 0.36 6.92
C ARG A 54 -19.02 0.52 8.02
N LEU A 55 -18.09 1.46 7.87
CA LEU A 55 -17.11 1.77 8.91
C LEU A 55 -17.80 2.34 10.15
N LEU A 56 -18.73 3.30 9.98
CA LEU A 56 -19.51 3.87 11.09
C LEU A 56 -20.35 2.80 11.81
N ALA A 57 -20.87 1.82 11.09
CA ALA A 57 -21.61 0.67 11.63
C ALA A 57 -20.71 -0.43 12.22
N LYS A 58 -19.38 -0.28 12.16
CA LYS A 58 -18.37 -1.28 12.58
C LYS A 58 -18.45 -2.63 11.84
N GLU A 59 -19.06 -2.64 10.66
CA GLU A 59 -19.25 -3.85 9.84
C GLU A 59 -18.02 -4.22 9.00
N ASN A 60 -17.05 -3.31 8.86
CA ASN A 60 -15.88 -3.50 8.02
C ASN A 60 -14.60 -3.13 8.76
N LYS A 61 -13.56 -3.97 8.62
CA LYS A 61 -12.22 -3.62 9.07
C LYS A 61 -11.54 -2.78 7.98
N PRO A 62 -11.15 -1.52 8.26
CA PRO A 62 -10.52 -0.68 7.25
C PRO A 62 -9.16 -1.23 6.83
N THR A 63 -8.90 -1.26 5.53
CA THR A 63 -7.57 -1.56 4.99
C THR A 63 -6.62 -0.38 5.20
N TYR A 64 -5.31 -0.59 5.11
CA TYR A 64 -4.33 0.50 5.22
C TYR A 64 -4.58 1.63 4.20
N GLN A 65 -5.05 1.30 2.99
CA GLN A 65 -5.37 2.28 1.95
C GLN A 65 -6.60 3.10 2.33
N THR A 66 -7.62 2.43 2.86
CA THR A 66 -8.82 3.09 3.37
C THR A 66 -8.44 4.04 4.51
N LEU A 67 -7.57 3.61 5.43
CA LEU A 67 -7.04 4.46 6.49
C LEU A 67 -6.33 5.69 5.92
N LEU A 68 -5.35 5.49 5.02
CA LEU A 68 -4.63 6.61 4.40
C LEU A 68 -5.57 7.60 3.71
N LYS A 69 -6.45 7.12 2.83
CA LYS A 69 -7.40 7.98 2.10
C LYS A 69 -8.31 8.77 3.04
N LEU A 70 -8.87 8.11 4.05
CA LEU A 70 -9.76 8.76 5.02
C LEU A 70 -9.01 9.79 5.86
N TYR A 71 -7.86 9.43 6.44
CA TYR A 71 -7.14 10.32 7.34
C TYR A 71 -6.48 11.49 6.60
N ARG A 72 -6.07 11.31 5.33
CA ARG A 72 -5.65 12.44 4.47
C ARG A 72 -6.78 13.44 4.26
N ALA A 73 -8.01 12.95 4.05
CA ALA A 73 -9.19 13.82 3.91
C ALA A 73 -9.60 14.48 5.24
N ILE A 74 -9.52 13.77 6.37
CA ILE A 74 -9.82 14.30 7.71
C ILE A 74 -8.85 15.42 8.10
N TYR A 75 -7.54 15.21 7.90
CA TYR A 75 -6.50 16.17 8.26
C TYR A 75 -6.10 17.11 7.13
N ASN A 76 -6.72 16.99 5.95
CA ASN A 76 -6.46 17.79 4.76
C ASN A 76 -4.96 17.88 4.40
N THR A 77 -4.28 16.73 4.38
CA THR A 77 -2.85 16.63 4.05
C THR A 77 -2.58 15.48 3.10
N ASN A 78 -1.70 15.70 2.13
CA ASN A 78 -1.16 14.65 1.24
C ASN A 78 0.27 14.24 1.64
N ASN A 79 0.83 14.85 2.70
CA ASN A 79 2.13 14.53 3.24
C ASN A 79 1.98 13.43 4.30
N ASP A 80 2.49 12.23 4.00
CA ASP A 80 2.37 11.08 4.89
C ASP A 80 3.20 11.19 6.17
N THR A 81 4.35 11.87 6.14
CA THR A 81 5.13 12.13 7.36
C THR A 81 4.33 13.01 8.32
N LEU A 82 3.71 14.08 7.81
CA LEU A 82 2.81 14.93 8.58
C LEU A 82 1.59 14.12 9.06
N LEU A 83 0.97 13.36 8.17
CA LEU A 83 -0.18 12.50 8.52
C LEU A 83 0.14 11.54 9.66
N LEU A 84 1.27 10.82 9.59
CA LEU A 84 1.72 9.87 10.61
C LEU A 84 2.12 10.53 11.95
N SER A 85 2.26 11.86 11.97
CA SER A 85 2.43 12.64 13.20
C SER A 85 1.08 13.07 13.81
N LEU A 86 0.04 13.20 12.99
CA LEU A 86 -1.30 13.65 13.38
C LEU A 86 -2.24 12.50 13.80
N VAL A 87 -2.10 11.32 13.20
CA VAL A 87 -2.99 10.17 13.46
C VAL A 87 -2.70 9.50 14.81
N PRO A 88 -3.73 8.91 15.47
CA PRO A 88 -3.54 8.11 16.68
C PRO A 88 -2.57 6.93 16.49
N LYS A 89 -1.90 6.50 17.56
CA LYS A 89 -0.91 5.41 17.53
C LYS A 89 -1.44 4.11 16.93
N VAL A 90 -2.69 3.74 17.22
CA VAL A 90 -3.32 2.51 16.68
C VAL A 90 -3.45 2.56 15.14
N ILE A 91 -3.80 3.73 14.59
CA ILE A 91 -3.90 3.97 13.15
C ILE A 91 -2.51 3.97 12.52
N LYS A 92 -1.56 4.67 13.15
CA LYS A 92 -0.15 4.71 12.72
C LYS A 92 0.43 3.31 12.60
N ASN A 93 0.20 2.48 13.61
CA ASN A 93 0.69 1.11 13.63
C ASN A 93 0.08 0.28 12.49
N GLU A 94 -1.21 0.41 12.23
CA GLU A 94 -1.87 -0.33 11.16
C GLU A 94 -1.41 0.13 9.76
N ILE A 95 -1.28 1.44 9.53
CA ILE A 95 -0.74 1.99 8.28
C ILE A 95 0.70 1.49 8.06
N ASN A 96 1.51 1.41 9.11
CA ASN A 96 2.90 0.98 9.05
C ASN A 96 3.10 -0.53 8.84
N LYS A 97 2.09 -1.37 9.08
CA LYS A 97 2.19 -2.83 8.82
C LYS A 97 2.25 -3.14 7.33
N CYS A 98 1.54 -2.37 6.50
CA CYS A 98 1.34 -2.69 5.09
C CYS A 98 2.13 -1.78 4.13
N ASN A 99 2.96 -0.85 4.62
CA ASN A 99 3.80 0.00 3.78
C ASN A 99 5.28 -0.46 3.83
N PRO A 100 5.75 -1.26 2.86
CA PRO A 100 7.11 -1.79 2.85
C PRO A 100 8.18 -0.72 2.55
N ASN A 101 7.81 0.45 2.04
CA ASN A 101 8.75 1.52 1.71
C ASN A 101 9.01 2.44 2.91
N ARG A 102 9.63 1.85 3.95
CA ARG A 102 10.29 2.60 5.03
C ARG A 102 11.59 3.17 4.47
N ALA A 103 11.57 4.39 3.95
CA ALA A 103 12.70 5.34 3.98
C ALA A 103 12.53 6.43 2.91
N SER A 104 11.80 7.49 3.20
CA SER A 104 12.28 8.86 2.95
C SER A 104 11.33 9.84 3.62
N GLU A 105 11.85 10.65 4.54
CA GLU A 105 11.20 11.91 4.88
C GLU A 105 11.12 12.73 3.59
N GLY A 106 9.92 13.16 3.20
CA GLY A 106 9.70 13.96 1.99
C GLY A 106 8.96 13.28 0.83
N ILE A 107 8.48 12.04 0.97
CA ILE A 107 7.67 11.41 -0.08
C ILE A 107 6.31 12.11 -0.21
N GLN A 108 6.00 12.64 -1.40
CA GLN A 108 4.66 13.15 -1.74
C GLN A 108 3.88 12.12 -2.56
N PHE A 109 2.63 11.86 -2.17
CA PHE A 109 1.80 10.85 -2.82
C PHE A 109 0.85 11.51 -3.83
N HIS A 110 1.05 11.20 -5.12
CA HIS A 110 0.25 11.75 -6.22
C HIS A 110 -0.62 10.69 -6.88
N GLU A 111 -1.93 10.95 -6.98
CA GLU A 111 -2.93 10.08 -7.66
C GLU A 111 -2.58 9.80 -9.14
N ASN A 112 -1.81 10.71 -9.76
CA ASN A 112 -1.35 10.54 -11.13
C ASN A 112 -0.42 9.32 -11.29
N ILE A 113 0.41 8.98 -10.31
CA ILE A 113 1.30 7.81 -10.41
C ILE A 113 0.49 6.52 -10.37
N GLU A 114 -0.50 6.41 -9.47
CA GLU A 114 -1.34 5.21 -9.41
C GLU A 114 -2.08 4.98 -10.74
N THR A 115 -2.58 6.05 -11.36
CA THR A 115 -3.22 5.97 -12.67
C THR A 115 -2.25 5.47 -13.75
N GLN A 116 -1.02 5.99 -13.79
CA GLN A 116 0.00 5.50 -14.72
C GLN A 116 0.32 4.02 -14.48
N MET A 117 0.55 3.63 -13.24
CA MET A 117 0.81 2.24 -12.86
C MET A 117 -0.35 1.31 -13.25
N LEU A 118 -1.58 1.80 -13.13
CA LEU A 118 -2.77 1.05 -13.47
C LEU A 118 -2.98 0.92 -14.96
N TYR A 119 -2.53 1.83 -15.83
CA TYR A 119 -2.88 1.80 -17.27
C TYR A 119 -1.69 1.63 -18.21
N ASP A 120 -0.51 2.11 -17.84
CA ASP A 120 0.72 2.06 -18.62
C ASP A 120 1.63 0.92 -18.09
N ARG A 121 1.78 -0.14 -18.89
CA ARG A 121 2.59 -1.31 -18.54
C ARG A 121 4.08 -0.98 -18.47
N THR A 122 4.58 -0.15 -19.38
CA THR A 122 5.99 0.24 -19.44
C THR A 122 6.34 1.10 -18.23
N PHE A 123 5.48 2.05 -17.87
CA PHE A 123 5.62 2.85 -16.65
C PHE A 123 5.70 1.94 -15.42
N ALA A 124 4.75 0.99 -15.31
CA ALA A 124 4.69 0.08 -14.18
C ALA A 124 5.96 -0.78 -14.03
N GLU A 125 6.46 -1.32 -15.14
CA GLU A 125 7.64 -2.18 -15.12
C GLU A 125 8.92 -1.40 -14.81
N ILE A 126 9.13 -0.24 -15.43
CA ILE A 126 10.26 0.64 -15.15
C ILE A 126 10.25 1.05 -13.67
N TYR A 127 9.09 1.39 -13.12
CA TYR A 127 8.94 1.76 -11.71
C TYR A 127 9.37 0.63 -10.78
N ILE A 128 8.89 -0.59 -11.02
CA ILE A 128 9.23 -1.75 -10.17
C ILE A 128 10.70 -2.13 -10.31
N LEU A 129 11.26 -2.07 -11.53
CA LEU A 129 12.68 -2.32 -11.73
C LEU A 129 13.55 -1.33 -10.95
N ALA A 130 13.20 -0.04 -10.98
CA ALA A 130 13.86 1.02 -10.22
C ALA A 130 13.68 0.88 -8.69
N ALA A 131 12.55 0.31 -8.26
CA ALA A 131 12.28 0.01 -6.85
C ALA A 131 13.17 -1.11 -6.31
N CYS A 132 13.48 -2.11 -7.14
CA CYS A 132 14.36 -3.22 -6.74
C CYS A 132 15.84 -2.81 -6.72
N SER A 133 16.31 -2.08 -7.72
CA SER A 133 17.68 -1.56 -7.79
C SER A 133 17.82 -0.50 -8.89
N PRO A 134 18.85 0.36 -8.86
CA PRO A 134 19.04 1.37 -9.88
C PRO A 134 18.99 0.81 -11.31
N ILE A 135 18.39 1.57 -12.22
CA ILE A 135 18.24 1.21 -13.64
C ILE A 135 18.95 2.22 -14.53
N THR A 136 19.39 1.80 -15.72
CA THR A 136 20.14 2.65 -16.63
C THR A 136 19.36 2.99 -17.91
N ASN A 137 19.79 4.05 -18.60
CA ASN A 137 19.27 4.39 -19.93
C ASN A 137 19.39 3.23 -20.91
N GLU A 138 20.53 2.54 -20.91
CA GLU A 138 20.79 1.43 -21.82
C GLU A 138 19.81 0.28 -21.54
N LEU A 139 19.52 -0.01 -20.27
CA LEU A 139 18.55 -1.03 -19.91
C LEU A 139 17.13 -0.68 -20.38
N ILE A 140 16.72 0.57 -20.18
CA ILE A 140 15.38 1.06 -20.58
C ILE A 140 15.27 1.03 -22.11
N GLN A 141 16.24 1.59 -22.81
CA GLN A 141 16.27 1.64 -24.27
C GLN A 141 16.34 0.24 -24.88
N TYR A 142 17.15 -0.66 -24.32
CA TYR A 142 17.24 -2.04 -24.79
C TYR A 142 15.91 -2.79 -24.66
N ARG A 143 15.18 -2.59 -23.55
CA ARG A 143 13.93 -3.33 -23.28
C ARG A 143 12.70 -2.75 -23.98
N TYR A 144 12.64 -1.43 -24.11
CA TYR A 144 11.42 -0.73 -24.50
C TYR A 144 11.62 0.22 -25.68
N GLY A 145 12.85 0.40 -26.17
CA GLY A 145 13.16 1.32 -27.25
C GLY A 145 12.84 2.78 -26.89
N MET A 146 12.51 3.55 -27.92
CA MET A 146 12.22 4.98 -27.77
C MET A 146 10.97 5.25 -26.92
N SER A 147 9.97 4.37 -26.95
CA SER A 147 8.76 4.55 -26.14
C SER A 147 9.08 4.46 -24.64
N GLY A 148 10.01 3.59 -24.22
CA GLY A 148 10.48 3.56 -22.84
C GLY A 148 11.26 4.81 -22.44
N MET A 149 12.01 5.41 -23.37
CA MET A 149 12.71 6.68 -23.12
C MET A 149 11.72 7.84 -22.91
N LEU A 150 10.63 7.90 -23.69
CA LEU A 150 9.54 8.85 -23.47
C LEU A 150 8.83 8.61 -22.12
N THR A 151 8.63 7.35 -21.74
CA THR A 151 8.10 7.02 -20.40
C THR A 151 9.06 7.46 -19.30
N LEU A 152 10.38 7.30 -19.48
CA LEU A 152 11.39 7.75 -18.53
C LEU A 152 11.33 9.28 -18.34
N GLU A 153 11.29 10.05 -19.42
CA GLU A 153 11.14 11.52 -19.36
C GLU A 153 9.91 11.92 -18.56
N LYS A 154 8.76 11.32 -18.88
CA LYS A 154 7.51 11.50 -18.14
C LYS A 154 7.64 11.15 -16.65
N MET A 155 8.33 10.05 -16.33
CA MET A 155 8.56 9.63 -14.94
C MET A 155 9.45 10.60 -14.16
N LEU A 156 10.42 11.24 -14.82
CA LEU A 156 11.26 12.28 -14.24
C LEU A 156 10.46 13.57 -13.99
N ASP A 157 9.64 14.00 -14.96
CA ASP A 157 8.76 15.17 -14.81
C ASP A 157 7.76 14.99 -13.67
N MET A 158 7.19 13.78 -13.55
CA MET A 158 6.31 13.40 -12.44
C MET A 158 7.05 13.17 -11.12
N LYS A 159 8.39 13.23 -11.14
CA LYS A 159 9.30 12.88 -10.03
C LYS A 159 9.05 11.50 -9.42
N ALA A 160 8.48 10.60 -10.23
CA ALA A 160 8.32 9.18 -9.88
C ALA A 160 9.68 8.47 -9.87
N LEU A 161 10.60 8.92 -10.74
CA LEU A 161 12.02 8.59 -10.71
C LEU A 161 12.84 9.84 -10.42
N ARG A 162 14.07 9.61 -9.96
CA ARG A 162 15.12 10.63 -9.90
C ARG A 162 16.41 10.09 -10.48
N GLN A 163 17.19 10.99 -11.05
CA GLN A 163 18.52 10.69 -11.51
C GLN A 163 19.51 10.78 -10.35
N THR A 164 20.31 9.73 -10.15
CA THR A 164 21.34 9.69 -9.10
C THR A 164 22.73 9.97 -9.67
N LYS A 165 22.99 9.49 -10.90
CA LYS A 165 24.20 9.75 -11.69
C LYS A 165 23.81 9.86 -13.16
N ALA A 166 24.72 10.33 -14.00
CA ALA A 166 24.54 10.32 -15.46
C ALA A 166 24.04 8.95 -15.93
N GLY A 167 22.86 8.90 -16.54
CA GLY A 167 22.23 7.67 -17.04
C GLY A 167 21.76 6.64 -15.99
N LEU A 168 21.74 6.98 -14.69
CA LEU A 168 21.35 6.06 -13.61
C LEU A 168 20.18 6.59 -12.78
N TYR A 169 19.11 5.80 -12.68
CA TYR A 169 17.83 6.22 -12.10
C TYR A 169 17.40 5.32 -10.95
N THR A 170 16.79 5.95 -9.95
CA THR A 170 16.13 5.28 -8.81
C THR A 170 14.74 5.86 -8.63
N LEU A 171 13.96 5.28 -7.72
CA LEU A 171 12.73 5.90 -7.23
C LEU A 171 12.96 7.36 -6.78
N GLY A 172 12.05 8.23 -7.21
CA GLY A 172 12.04 9.65 -6.92
C GLY A 172 11.25 9.99 -5.65
N GLU A 173 11.07 11.28 -5.38
CA GLU A 173 10.34 11.77 -4.20
C GLU A 173 8.84 11.53 -4.28
N ASN A 174 8.26 11.41 -5.48
CA ASN A 174 6.86 11.08 -5.63
C ASN A 174 6.67 9.57 -5.70
N GLN A 175 6.08 8.99 -4.66
CA GLN A 175 5.74 7.57 -4.61
C GLN A 175 4.25 7.42 -4.40
N THR A 176 3.66 6.27 -4.75
CA THR A 176 2.25 6.02 -4.44
C THR A 176 2.07 4.71 -3.68
N ASN A 177 1.05 4.67 -2.84
CA ASN A 177 0.48 3.40 -2.40
C ASN A 177 -0.43 2.89 -3.51
N PHE A 178 -0.36 1.59 -3.80
CA PHE A 178 -1.12 0.99 -4.89
C PHE A 178 -2.40 0.36 -4.37
N SER A 179 -3.56 0.69 -4.95
CA SER A 179 -4.81 -0.02 -4.63
C SER A 179 -4.72 -1.52 -4.88
N ALA A 180 -5.59 -2.30 -4.23
CA ALA A 180 -5.70 -3.75 -4.50
C ALA A 180 -5.90 -4.06 -6.00
N LYS A 181 -6.63 -3.21 -6.72
CA LYS A 181 -6.82 -3.33 -8.18
C LYS A 181 -5.48 -3.15 -8.93
N THR A 182 -4.72 -2.12 -8.59
CA THR A 182 -3.41 -1.86 -9.19
C THR A 182 -2.41 -2.97 -8.85
N LEU A 183 -2.37 -3.43 -7.59
CA LEU A 183 -1.54 -4.55 -7.14
C LEU A 183 -1.87 -5.84 -7.89
N LYS A 184 -3.16 -6.17 -8.06
CA LYS A 184 -3.59 -7.35 -8.82
C LYS A 184 -3.13 -7.28 -10.27
N ARG A 185 -3.36 -6.16 -10.95
CA ARG A 185 -2.93 -5.98 -12.35
C ARG A 185 -1.40 -6.08 -12.47
N LEU A 186 -0.68 -5.39 -11.60
CA LEU A 186 0.78 -5.39 -11.60
C LEU A 186 1.33 -6.80 -11.33
N GLY A 187 0.83 -7.47 -10.30
CA GLY A 187 1.24 -8.82 -9.93
C GLY A 187 1.08 -9.82 -11.07
N MET A 188 -0.10 -9.81 -11.71
CA MET A 188 -0.37 -10.65 -12.89
C MET A 188 0.60 -10.34 -14.04
N SER A 189 0.81 -9.06 -14.36
CA SER A 189 1.72 -8.65 -15.43
C SER A 189 3.18 -9.05 -15.16
N LEU A 190 3.62 -9.00 -13.90
CA LEU A 190 4.98 -9.40 -13.52
C LEU A 190 5.14 -10.93 -13.58
N ILE A 191 4.15 -11.69 -13.09
CA ILE A 191 4.16 -13.14 -13.20
C ILE A 191 4.25 -13.57 -14.67
N GLU A 192 3.38 -13.04 -15.52
CA GLU A 192 3.35 -13.40 -16.95
C GLU A 192 4.70 -13.15 -17.65
N LYS A 193 5.39 -12.06 -17.29
CA LYS A 193 6.65 -11.66 -17.94
C LYS A 193 7.91 -12.28 -17.33
N TYR A 194 7.95 -12.47 -16.02
CA TYR A 194 9.18 -12.80 -15.30
C TYR A 194 9.15 -14.16 -14.59
N SER A 195 7.96 -14.74 -14.38
CA SER A 195 7.90 -16.11 -13.86
C SER A 195 8.42 -17.08 -14.89
N LYS A 196 9.27 -18.01 -14.45
CA LYS A 196 9.88 -19.04 -15.28
C LYS A 196 9.46 -20.39 -14.71
N PRO A 197 8.47 -21.08 -15.31
CA PRO A 197 7.98 -22.35 -14.79
C PRO A 197 9.08 -23.40 -14.63
N GLN A 198 10.05 -23.44 -15.54
CA GLN A 198 11.18 -24.37 -15.48
C GLN A 198 12.05 -24.17 -14.23
N ASP A 199 12.17 -22.93 -13.74
CA ASP A 199 12.95 -22.63 -12.53
C ASP A 199 12.19 -23.08 -11.25
N ALA A 200 10.93 -23.53 -11.36
CA ALA A 200 10.13 -24.06 -10.25
C ALA A 200 10.28 -25.59 -10.10
N GLU A 201 10.74 -26.27 -11.15
CA GLU A 201 11.04 -27.69 -11.15
C GLU A 201 12.39 -27.97 -10.47
N ASP A 202 13.31 -27.00 -10.55
CA ASP A 202 14.61 -27.03 -9.87
C ASP A 202 14.50 -26.47 -8.43
N TYR A 203 14.80 -27.32 -7.44
CA TYR A 203 14.74 -26.92 -6.04
C TYR A 203 15.66 -25.71 -5.74
N GLY A 204 15.06 -24.62 -5.23
CA GLY A 204 15.78 -23.45 -4.72
C GLY A 204 15.90 -22.26 -5.68
N ASN A 205 15.41 -22.37 -6.92
CA ASN A 205 15.48 -21.28 -7.91
C ASN A 205 14.28 -20.33 -7.86
N ASN A 206 13.06 -20.87 -7.94
CA ASN A 206 11.83 -20.16 -7.60
C ASN A 206 10.78 -21.12 -6.99
N ILE A 207 9.59 -20.60 -6.65
CA ILE A 207 8.48 -21.40 -6.13
C ILE A 207 7.20 -20.96 -6.83
N ILE A 208 6.45 -21.92 -7.38
CA ILE A 208 5.07 -21.72 -7.86
C ILE A 208 4.18 -22.65 -7.03
N GLY A 209 3.23 -22.07 -6.30
CA GLY A 209 2.26 -22.80 -5.50
C GLY A 209 0.85 -22.52 -5.96
N PHE A 210 0.04 -23.58 -6.09
CA PHE A 210 -1.40 -23.49 -6.34
C PHE A 210 -2.11 -24.45 -5.38
N TYR A 211 -3.10 -23.96 -4.67
CA TYR A 211 -3.92 -24.77 -3.76
C TYR A 211 -5.32 -24.17 -3.66
N ALA A 212 -6.34 -25.01 -3.71
CA ALA A 212 -7.75 -24.63 -3.64
C ALA A 212 -8.52 -25.67 -2.83
N GLU A 213 -9.33 -25.22 -1.88
CA GLU A 213 -10.09 -26.08 -0.96
C GLU A 213 -11.36 -25.37 -0.46
N GLY A 214 -12.40 -26.13 -0.12
CA GLY A 214 -13.59 -25.64 0.56
C GLY A 214 -13.35 -25.49 2.07
N LEU A 215 -13.34 -24.26 2.57
CA LEU A 215 -13.05 -23.96 3.97
C LEU A 215 -14.28 -23.45 4.72
N SER A 216 -14.34 -23.71 6.03
CA SER A 216 -15.18 -22.93 6.93
C SER A 216 -14.64 -21.51 7.09
N ASP A 217 -15.50 -20.56 7.49
CA ASP A 217 -15.09 -19.16 7.73
C ASP A 217 -13.92 -19.04 8.71
N GLU A 218 -13.93 -19.86 9.77
CA GLU A 218 -12.83 -19.91 10.75
C GLU A 218 -11.53 -20.41 10.12
N ALA A 219 -11.59 -21.46 9.31
CA ALA A 219 -10.41 -21.98 8.61
C ALA A 219 -9.88 -20.99 7.57
N TYR A 220 -10.77 -20.32 6.83
CA TYR A 220 -10.40 -19.28 5.86
C TYR A 220 -9.71 -18.09 6.53
N ASN A 221 -10.24 -17.62 7.66
CA ASN A 221 -9.60 -16.54 8.42
C ASN A 221 -8.21 -16.94 8.92
N ARG A 222 -8.04 -18.16 9.43
CA ARG A 222 -6.71 -18.68 9.82
C ARG A 222 -5.75 -18.77 8.64
N TRP A 223 -6.23 -19.15 7.46
CA TRP A 223 -5.41 -19.18 6.25
C TRP A 223 -4.94 -17.77 5.86
N LEU A 224 -5.84 -16.78 5.85
CA LEU A 224 -5.46 -15.38 5.62
C LEU A 224 -4.38 -14.89 6.59
N GLU A 225 -4.42 -15.29 7.86
CA GLU A 225 -3.38 -14.96 8.83
C GLU A 225 -2.03 -15.59 8.51
N VAL A 226 -2.00 -16.83 7.99
CA VAL A 226 -0.76 -17.50 7.58
C VAL A 226 -0.11 -16.73 6.43
N ASP A 227 -0.88 -16.37 5.40
CA ASP A 227 -0.35 -15.63 4.25
C ASP A 227 0.10 -14.22 4.62
N ALA A 228 -0.64 -13.54 5.51
CA ALA A 228 -0.22 -12.25 6.05
C ALA A 228 1.12 -12.34 6.79
N LYS A 229 1.29 -13.35 7.66
CA LYS A 229 2.56 -13.60 8.37
C LYS A 229 3.68 -13.92 7.39
N ALA A 230 3.44 -14.77 6.39
CA ALA A 230 4.42 -15.12 5.37
C ALA A 230 4.88 -13.88 4.58
N PHE A 231 3.96 -12.97 4.26
CA PHE A 231 4.29 -11.70 3.61
C PHE A 231 5.12 -10.78 4.51
N GLU A 232 4.75 -10.63 5.78
CA GLU A 232 5.49 -9.83 6.76
C GLU A 232 6.93 -10.35 6.96
N GLU A 233 7.13 -11.66 7.04
CA GLU A 233 8.46 -12.27 7.14
C GLU A 233 9.33 -11.98 5.91
N LYS A 234 8.76 -12.04 4.69
CA LYS A 234 9.49 -11.64 3.46
C LYS A 234 9.94 -10.18 3.52
N ILE A 235 9.10 -9.28 4.04
CA ILE A 235 9.45 -7.87 4.23
C ILE A 235 10.57 -7.70 5.26
N LYS A 236 10.51 -8.44 6.38
CA LYS A 236 11.56 -8.40 7.40
C LYS A 236 12.91 -8.79 6.80
N ILE A 237 12.96 -9.91 6.07
CA ILE A 237 14.17 -10.38 5.37
C ILE A 237 14.69 -9.28 4.44
N ALA A 238 13.83 -8.69 3.60
CA ALA A 238 14.22 -7.66 2.64
C ALA A 238 14.74 -6.35 3.28
N ASN A 239 14.40 -6.08 4.54
CA ASN A 239 14.78 -4.89 5.28
C ASN A 239 16.03 -5.07 6.16
N GLU A 240 16.54 -6.29 6.29
CA GLU A 240 17.83 -6.52 6.94
C GLU A 240 18.97 -5.88 6.12
N SER A 241 19.92 -5.23 6.79
CA SER A 241 21.04 -4.55 6.15
C SER A 241 21.89 -5.49 5.27
N LYS A 242 22.08 -6.73 5.74
CA LYS A 242 22.80 -7.80 5.02
C LYS A 242 22.06 -8.37 3.81
N SER A 243 20.76 -8.11 3.67
CA SER A 243 19.93 -8.67 2.60
C SER A 243 19.90 -7.80 1.35
N LYS A 244 20.48 -6.59 1.39
CA LYS A 244 20.55 -5.71 0.22
C LYS A 244 21.53 -6.28 -0.80
N GLY A 245 21.07 -6.40 -2.05
CA GLY A 245 21.84 -6.95 -3.16
C GLY A 245 21.26 -6.53 -4.50
N THR A 246 21.77 -7.12 -5.58
CA THR A 246 21.38 -6.77 -6.96
C THR A 246 20.25 -7.64 -7.52
N LYS A 247 19.87 -8.72 -6.82
CA LYS A 247 18.79 -9.63 -7.26
C LYS A 247 17.44 -8.92 -7.18
N ARG A 248 16.84 -8.65 -8.35
CA ARG A 248 15.50 -8.05 -8.49
C ARG A 248 14.44 -9.13 -8.28
N SER A 249 14.15 -9.42 -7.02
CA SER A 249 13.15 -10.43 -6.63
C SER A 249 11.76 -9.79 -6.49
N PHE A 250 10.73 -10.52 -6.89
CA PHE A 250 9.33 -10.16 -6.62
C PHE A 250 8.55 -11.38 -6.12
N THR A 251 7.43 -11.12 -5.44
CA THR A 251 6.46 -12.14 -5.04
C THR A 251 5.07 -11.52 -5.17
N PHE A 252 4.11 -12.29 -5.68
CA PHE A 252 2.71 -11.91 -5.72
C PHE A 252 1.90 -13.10 -5.23
N MET A 253 1.08 -12.88 -4.20
CA MET A 253 0.23 -13.89 -3.59
C MET A 253 -1.18 -13.33 -3.49
N VAL A 254 -2.17 -14.19 -3.72
CA VAL A 254 -3.59 -13.86 -3.61
C VAL A 254 -4.26 -15.04 -2.92
N THR A 255 -4.99 -14.74 -1.86
CA THR A 255 -5.85 -15.69 -1.15
C THR A 255 -7.24 -15.08 -1.17
N ASP A 256 -8.15 -15.75 -1.86
CA ASP A 256 -9.51 -15.26 -2.12
C ASP A 256 -10.47 -16.45 -2.27
N THR A 257 -11.76 -16.15 -2.32
CA THR A 257 -12.82 -17.15 -2.51
C THR A 257 -13.17 -17.31 -3.99
N LEU A 258 -13.62 -18.51 -4.38
CA LEU A 258 -14.11 -18.81 -5.74
C LEU A 258 -15.56 -18.36 -5.98
N ASN A 259 -16.02 -17.33 -5.27
CA ASN A 259 -17.36 -16.80 -5.41
C ASN A 259 -17.37 -15.73 -6.50
N GLU A 260 -18.13 -15.96 -7.57
CA GLU A 260 -18.43 -14.92 -8.55
C GLU A 260 -19.41 -13.90 -7.92
N LYS A 261 -19.03 -12.62 -7.93
CA LYS A 261 -19.92 -11.49 -7.61
C LYS A 261 -20.08 -10.61 -8.84
#